data_AF-A0A5K7YRJ7-F1
#
_entry.id   AF-A0A5K7YRJ7-F1
#
_cell.length_a   1.000
_cell.length_b   1.000
_cell.length_c   1.000
_cell.angle_alpha   90.00
_cell.angle_beta   90.00
_cell.angle_gamma   90.00
#
_symmetry.space_group_name_H-M   'P 1'
#
loop_
_entity.id
_entity.type
_entity.pdbx_description
1 polymer ?
#
loop_
_entity_poly.entity_id
_entity_poly.type
_entity_poly.pdbx_seq_one_letter_code
_entity_poly.pdbx_strand_id
1 'polypeptide(L)'
;MPVDLANDEIIRIYGKRWDIEVFFKMAIQHLKLAKEIQCRDFDALIAHTSIVFMRYMFPAYQCRIETDHRTFGDLFYACCDEMADISFVEALYRILTLAGERLKEFASYCEKTASAIFDAIIGTALQYIGLSKSNGVTTAFA
;
A
#
# COMPACT_ATOMS: atom_id res chain seq x y z
N MET A 1 -22.74 12.63 18.63
CA MET A 1 -21.54 11.91 18.14
C MET A 1 -22.00 11.12 16.92
N PRO A 2 -21.37 11.24 15.74
CA PRO A 2 -21.86 10.54 14.55
C PRO A 2 -21.81 9.04 14.82
N VAL A 3 -22.94 8.38 14.64
CA VAL A 3 -23.14 6.96 15.00
C VAL A 3 -22.73 6.03 13.84
N ASP A 4 -22.41 6.60 12.67
CA ASP A 4 -21.97 5.88 11.47
C ASP A 4 -20.49 6.16 11.20
N LEU A 5 -19.61 5.38 11.85
CA LEU A 5 -18.20 5.28 11.50
C LEU A 5 -17.99 4.05 10.63
N ALA A 6 -17.11 4.16 9.62
CA ALA A 6 -16.69 3.00 8.85
C ALA A 6 -15.93 2.00 9.74
N ASN A 7 -16.04 0.70 9.42
CA ASN A 7 -15.52 -0.38 10.27
C ASN A 7 -14.02 -0.26 10.55
N ASP A 8 -13.24 0.16 9.55
CA ASP A 8 -11.81 0.42 9.65
C ASP A 8 -11.49 1.54 10.67
N GLU A 9 -12.29 2.59 10.66
CA GLU A 9 -12.14 3.73 11.56
C GLU A 9 -12.50 3.36 13.00
N ILE A 10 -13.52 2.52 13.19
CA ILE A 10 -13.86 1.93 14.49
C ILE A 10 -12.66 1.14 15.03
N ILE A 11 -12.11 0.22 14.25
CA ILE A 11 -10.96 -0.61 14.65
C ILE A 11 -9.76 0.29 15.00
N ARG A 12 -9.49 1.33 14.21
CA ARG A 12 -8.41 2.28 14.45
C ARG A 12 -8.56 3.00 15.80
N ILE A 13 -9.76 3.53 16.08
CA ILE A 13 -10.03 4.24 17.34
C ILE A 13 -9.89 3.29 18.54
N TYR A 14 -10.42 2.07 18.44
CA TYR A 14 -10.28 1.07 19.50
C TYR A 14 -8.82 0.67 19.75
N GLY A 15 -8.02 0.54 18.69
CA GLY A 15 -6.57 0.33 18.81
C GLY A 15 -5.89 1.45 19.58
N LYS A 16 -6.18 2.72 19.24
CA LYS A 16 -5.62 3.88 19.97
C LYS A 16 -6.02 3.92 21.43
N ARG A 17 -7.26 3.55 21.77
CA ARG A 17 -7.71 3.46 23.16
C ARG A 17 -6.94 2.38 23.93
N TRP A 18 -6.74 1.22 23.32
CA TRP A 18 -6.01 0.11 23.91
C TRP A 18 -4.53 0.43 24.11
N ASP A 19 -3.90 1.13 23.16
CA ASP A 19 -2.50 1.57 23.27
C ASP A 19 -2.24 2.39 24.55
N ILE A 20 -3.23 3.19 24.99
CA ILE A 20 -3.15 3.96 26.26
C ILE A 20 -3.10 3.01 27.47
N GLU A 21 -3.90 1.94 27.47
CA GLU A 21 -3.89 0.94 28.55
C GLU A 21 -2.55 0.21 28.59
N VAL A 22 -2.00 -0.17 27.43
CA VAL A 22 -0.67 -0.77 27.32
C VAL A 22 0.41 0.18 27.81
N PHE A 23 0.35 1.46 27.45
CA PHE A 23 1.26 2.49 27.95
C PHE A 23 1.25 2.55 29.49
N PHE A 24 0.09 2.70 30.12
CA PHE A 24 0.00 2.79 31.58
C PHE A 24 0.46 1.49 32.26
N LYS A 25 0.16 0.33 31.68
CA LYS A 25 0.69 -0.94 32.15
C LYS A 25 2.22 -0.94 32.15
N MET A 26 2.85 -0.49 31.06
CA MET A 26 4.31 -0.39 30.95
C MET A 26 4.87 0.62 31.94
N ALA A 27 4.28 1.83 32.03
CA ALA A 27 4.73 2.89 32.92
C ALA A 27 4.72 2.46 34.40
N ILE A 28 3.66 1.76 34.83
CA ILE A 28 3.52 1.29 36.21
C ILE A 28 4.45 0.11 36.49
N GLN A 29 4.46 -0.91 35.61
CA GLN A 29 5.17 -2.17 35.87
C GLN A 29 6.68 -2.07 35.64
N HIS A 30 7.10 -1.37 34.58
CA HIS A 30 8.48 -1.37 34.12
C HIS A 30 9.20 -0.05 34.35
N LEU A 31 8.49 1.08 34.36
CA LEU A 31 9.09 2.39 34.58
C LEU A 31 8.82 2.98 35.98
N LYS A 32 8.30 2.15 36.90
CA LYS A 32 8.14 2.46 38.33
C LYS A 32 7.33 3.74 38.64
N LEU A 33 6.38 4.12 37.77
CA LEU A 33 5.56 5.33 37.93
C LEU A 33 4.99 5.52 39.33
N ALA A 34 4.48 4.45 39.96
CA ALA A 34 3.83 4.54 41.27
C ALA A 34 4.75 4.28 42.47
N LYS A 35 5.95 3.70 42.26
CA LYS A 35 6.77 3.13 43.34
C LYS A 35 8.16 3.76 43.48
N GLU A 36 8.60 4.56 42.51
CA GLU A 36 9.97 5.12 42.50
C GLU A 36 10.14 6.25 43.52
N ILE A 37 9.09 7.05 43.76
CA ILE A 37 9.13 8.22 44.62
C ILE A 37 7.95 8.20 45.62
N GLN A 38 8.19 8.71 46.83
CA GLN A 38 7.18 8.94 47.87
C GLN A 38 7.20 10.42 48.31
N CYS A 39 7.20 11.33 47.33
CA CYS A 39 7.18 12.76 47.57
C CYS A 39 5.76 13.23 47.92
N ARG A 40 5.67 14.21 48.83
CA ARG A 40 4.42 14.91 49.18
C ARG A 40 4.27 16.28 48.49
N ASP A 41 5.26 16.64 47.67
CA ASP A 41 5.27 17.85 46.87
C ASP A 41 4.70 17.57 45.47
N PHE A 42 3.78 18.43 45.02
CA PHE A 42 3.13 18.27 43.72
C PHE A 42 4.10 18.53 42.57
N ASP A 43 5.02 19.48 42.72
CA ASP A 43 6.01 19.78 41.67
C ASP A 43 6.94 18.58 41.45
N ALA A 44 7.39 17.94 42.53
CA ALA A 44 8.15 16.70 42.47
C ALA A 44 7.37 15.56 41.80
N LEU A 45 6.07 15.42 42.08
CA LEU A 45 5.23 14.38 41.48
C LEU A 45 5.01 14.61 39.97
N ILE A 46 4.79 15.87 39.57
CA ILE A 46 4.65 16.26 38.16
C ILE A 46 5.96 16.01 37.40
N ALA A 47 7.09 16.42 37.98
CA ALA A 47 8.41 16.20 37.39
C ALA A 47 8.70 14.71 37.22
N HIS A 48 8.46 13.90 38.26
CA HIS A 48 8.65 12.46 38.21
C HIS A 48 7.79 11.79 37.13
N THR A 49 6.49 12.10 37.09
CA THR A 49 5.56 11.58 36.08
C THR A 49 6.03 11.94 34.66
N SER A 50 6.44 13.20 34.46
CA SER A 50 6.94 13.67 33.16
C SER A 50 8.20 12.92 32.72
N ILE A 51 9.12 12.68 33.65
CA ILE A 51 10.34 11.90 33.40
C ILE A 51 10.00 10.46 33.03
N VAL A 52 9.10 9.81 33.77
CA VAL A 52 8.67 8.43 33.46
C VAL A 52 8.03 8.35 32.07
N PHE A 53 7.23 9.34 31.68
CA PHE A 53 6.60 9.38 30.37
C PHE A 53 7.64 9.60 29.26
N MET A 54 8.62 10.49 29.45
CA MET A 54 9.75 10.65 28.53
C MET A 54 10.56 9.36 28.42
N ARG A 55 10.84 8.65 29.53
CA ARG A 55 11.55 7.37 29.51
C ARG A 55 10.82 6.31 28.69
N TYR A 56 9.49 6.31 28.68
CA TYR A 56 8.71 5.39 27.82
C TYR A 56 8.82 5.75 26.33
N MET A 57 8.96 7.03 25.98
CA MET A 57 9.05 7.46 24.58
C MET A 57 10.25 6.84 23.86
N PHE A 58 11.40 6.68 24.52
CA PHE A 58 12.60 6.10 23.91
C PHE A 58 12.40 4.67 23.36
N PRO A 59 12.01 3.66 24.17
CA PRO A 59 11.77 2.31 23.67
C PRO A 59 10.55 2.23 22.75
N ALA A 60 9.50 3.04 22.97
CA ALA A 60 8.35 3.08 22.08
C ALA A 60 8.73 3.60 20.68
N TYR A 61 9.59 4.61 20.61
CA TYR A 61 10.13 5.14 19.36
C TYR A 61 11.01 4.12 18.65
N GLN A 62 11.93 3.49 19.38
CA GLN A 62 12.81 2.45 18.81
C GLN A 62 11.99 1.27 18.24
N CYS A 63 11.01 0.79 19.00
CA CYS A 63 10.11 -0.27 18.57
C CYS A 63 9.36 0.12 17.29
N ARG A 64 8.88 1.38 17.17
CA ARG A 64 8.21 1.87 15.95
C ARG A 64 9.14 1.91 14.75
N ILE A 65 10.39 2.35 14.90
CA ILE A 65 11.38 2.30 13.82
C ILE A 65 11.58 0.88 13.31
N GLU A 66 11.66 -0.09 14.23
CA GLU A 66 11.94 -1.49 13.88
C GLU A 66 10.72 -2.22 13.31
N THR A 67 9.51 -1.88 13.75
CA THR A 67 8.28 -2.64 13.41
C THR A 67 7.37 -1.96 12.39
N ASP A 68 7.43 -0.64 12.27
CA ASP A 68 6.58 0.13 11.36
C ASP A 68 7.44 0.91 10.35
N HIS A 69 7.63 0.31 9.17
CA HIS A 69 8.32 0.96 8.07
C HIS A 69 7.62 2.25 7.60
N ARG A 70 6.33 2.46 7.90
CA ARG A 70 5.63 3.73 7.60
C ARG A 70 6.18 4.90 8.41
N THR A 71 6.93 4.63 9.48
CA THR A 71 7.63 5.64 10.27
C THR A 71 8.69 6.38 9.44
N PHE A 72 9.18 5.82 8.33
CA PHE A 72 10.06 6.52 7.37
C PHE A 72 9.34 7.61 6.57
N GLY A 73 8.01 7.76 6.71
CA GLY A 73 7.24 8.84 6.12
C GLY A 73 7.29 8.79 4.59
N ASP A 74 7.67 9.91 3.97
CA ASP A 74 7.69 10.06 2.51
C ASP A 74 8.60 9.05 1.82
N LEU A 75 9.69 8.62 2.46
CA LEU A 75 10.57 7.59 1.90
C LEU A 75 9.86 6.23 1.82
N PHE A 76 9.02 5.89 2.80
CA PHE A 76 8.21 4.68 2.75
C PHE A 76 7.21 4.72 1.59
N TYR A 77 6.51 5.85 1.43
CA TYR A 77 5.54 6.00 0.34
C TYR A 77 6.22 6.02 -1.03
N ALA A 78 7.38 6.66 -1.18
CA ALA A 78 8.17 6.61 -2.41
C ALA A 78 8.60 5.19 -2.77
N CYS A 79 9.06 4.39 -1.78
CA CYS A 79 9.34 2.98 -2.00
C CYS A 79 8.08 2.18 -2.36
N CYS A 80 6.93 2.47 -1.75
CA CYS A 80 5.67 1.83 -2.11
C CYS A 80 5.22 2.18 -3.54
N ASP A 81 5.41 3.42 -3.98
CA ASP A 81 5.12 3.86 -5.35
C ASP A 81 6.08 3.22 -6.35
N GLU A 82 7.36 3.06 -5.99
CA GLU A 82 8.34 2.34 -6.80
C GLU A 82 8.06 0.83 -6.86
N MET A 83 7.60 0.25 -5.74
CA MET A 83 7.18 -1.15 -5.65
C MET A 83 5.75 -1.40 -6.13
N ALA A 84 5.03 -0.36 -6.60
CA ALA A 84 3.66 -0.53 -7.06
C ALA A 84 3.63 -1.53 -8.21
N ASP A 85 2.81 -2.58 -8.06
CA ASP A 85 2.65 -3.61 -9.09
C ASP A 85 2.26 -2.96 -10.42
N ILE A 86 2.94 -3.37 -11.50
CA ILE A 86 2.56 -2.97 -12.85
C ILE A 86 1.09 -3.34 -13.08
N SER A 87 0.29 -2.38 -13.51
CA SER A 87 -1.12 -2.67 -13.82
C SER A 87 -1.20 -3.75 -14.91
N PHE A 88 -2.28 -4.53 -14.94
CA PHE A 88 -2.48 -5.55 -15.97
C PHE A 88 -2.36 -4.97 -17.39
N VAL A 89 -2.88 -3.75 -17.61
CA VAL A 89 -2.80 -3.05 -18.90
C VAL A 89 -1.36 -2.69 -19.25
N GLU A 90 -0.59 -2.20 -18.27
CA GLU A 90 0.83 -1.87 -18.43
C GLU A 90 1.68 -3.12 -18.71
N ALA A 91 1.43 -4.21 -17.99
CA ALA A 91 2.07 -5.50 -18.22
C ALA A 91 1.78 -6.03 -19.63
N LEU A 92 0.51 -6.00 -20.05
CA LEU A 92 0.07 -6.46 -21.37
C LEU A 92 0.69 -5.60 -22.49
N TYR A 93 0.70 -4.27 -22.32
CA TYR A 93 1.32 -3.35 -23.27
C TYR A 93 2.81 -3.64 -23.47
N ARG A 94 3.56 -3.88 -22.38
CA ARG A 94 4.99 -4.24 -22.45
C ARG A 94 5.22 -5.55 -23.17
N ILE A 95 4.42 -6.58 -22.88
CA ILE A 95 4.51 -7.89 -23.54
C ILE A 95 4.25 -7.76 -25.05
N LEU A 96 3.19 -7.04 -25.45
CA LEU A 96 2.84 -6.83 -26.85
C LEU A 96 3.89 -6.00 -27.59
N THR A 97 4.44 -4.98 -26.93
CA THR A 97 5.51 -4.13 -27.50
C THR A 97 6.77 -4.94 -27.76
N LEU A 98 7.21 -5.74 -26.79
CA LEU A 98 8.36 -6.64 -26.95
C LEU A 98 8.11 -7.69 -28.04
N ALA A 99 6.92 -8.29 -28.09
CA ALA A 99 6.55 -9.18 -29.19
C ALA A 99 6.61 -8.46 -30.54
N GLY A 100 6.22 -7.18 -30.58
CA GLY A 100 6.28 -6.28 -31.73
C GLY A 100 7.69 -6.08 -32.27
N GLU A 101 8.60 -5.72 -31.38
CA GLU A 101 10.00 -5.49 -31.68
C GLU A 101 10.69 -6.78 -32.15
N ARG A 102 10.47 -7.89 -31.45
CA ARG A 102 11.04 -9.19 -31.85
C ARG A 102 10.49 -9.64 -33.19
N LEU A 103 9.21 -9.44 -33.45
CA LEU A 103 8.66 -9.80 -34.75
C LEU A 103 9.16 -8.88 -35.85
N LYS A 104 9.48 -7.60 -35.60
CA LYS A 104 10.17 -6.74 -36.58
C LYS A 104 11.59 -7.24 -36.88
N GLU A 105 12.33 -7.69 -35.88
CA GLU A 105 13.63 -8.35 -36.09
C GLU A 105 13.48 -9.61 -36.97
N PHE A 106 12.48 -10.46 -36.72
CA PHE A 106 12.17 -11.62 -37.57
C PHE A 106 11.58 -11.23 -38.96
N ALA A 107 10.83 -10.15 -39.05
CA ALA A 107 10.18 -9.65 -40.27
C ALA A 107 11.18 -9.10 -41.28
N SER A 108 12.36 -8.67 -40.83
CA SER A 108 13.48 -8.36 -41.73
C SER A 108 13.84 -9.53 -42.66
N TYR A 109 13.46 -10.77 -42.30
CA TYR A 109 13.56 -11.97 -43.13
C TYR A 109 12.25 -12.40 -43.81
N CYS A 110 11.06 -11.99 -43.32
CA CYS A 110 9.76 -12.40 -43.88
C CYS A 110 8.58 -11.51 -43.42
N GLU A 111 8.48 -10.30 -43.98
CA GLU A 111 7.51 -9.25 -43.60
C GLU A 111 6.03 -9.69 -43.64
N LYS A 112 5.66 -10.51 -44.63
CA LYS A 112 4.28 -11.02 -44.78
C LYS A 112 3.87 -12.00 -43.69
N THR A 113 4.80 -12.82 -43.20
CA THR A 113 4.53 -13.84 -42.17
C THR A 113 4.42 -13.19 -40.80
N ALA A 114 5.22 -12.16 -40.53
CA ALA A 114 5.15 -11.36 -39.32
C ALA A 114 3.78 -10.66 -39.16
N SER A 115 3.30 -9.96 -40.19
CA SER A 115 1.99 -9.30 -40.12
C SER A 115 0.86 -10.29 -39.83
N ALA A 116 0.87 -11.45 -40.49
CA ALA A 116 -0.16 -12.48 -40.30
C ALA A 116 -0.19 -13.06 -38.88
N ILE A 117 0.97 -13.25 -38.24
CA ILE A 117 1.06 -13.73 -36.85
C ILE A 117 0.55 -12.64 -35.88
N PHE A 118 0.89 -11.37 -36.11
CA PHE A 118 0.41 -10.27 -35.29
C PHE A 118 -1.12 -10.15 -35.34
N ASP A 119 -1.69 -10.17 -36.54
CA ASP A 119 -3.13 -10.09 -36.75
C ASP A 119 -3.87 -11.27 -36.10
N ALA A 120 -3.28 -12.47 -36.14
CA ALA A 120 -3.82 -13.65 -35.48
C ALA A 120 -3.80 -13.53 -33.95
N ILE A 121 -2.69 -13.06 -33.36
CA ILE A 121 -2.55 -12.89 -31.90
C ILE A 121 -3.51 -11.82 -31.38
N ILE A 122 -3.56 -10.66 -32.04
CA ILE A 122 -4.46 -9.56 -31.67
C ILE A 122 -5.92 -9.96 -31.87
N GLY A 123 -6.26 -10.62 -32.98
CA GLY A 123 -7.62 -11.11 -33.24
C GLY A 123 -8.10 -12.11 -32.19
N THR A 124 -7.22 -13.03 -31.77
CA THR A 124 -7.53 -14.01 -30.72
C THR A 124 -7.68 -13.32 -29.36
N ALA A 125 -6.79 -12.38 -29.02
CA ALA A 125 -6.87 -11.61 -27.78
C ALA A 125 -8.16 -10.78 -27.69
N LEU A 126 -8.60 -10.16 -28.79
CA LEU A 126 -9.85 -9.40 -28.86
C LEU A 126 -11.09 -10.28 -28.70
N GLN A 127 -11.07 -11.52 -29.22
CA GLN A 127 -12.15 -12.49 -28.98
C GLN A 127 -12.25 -12.87 -27.51
N TYR A 128 -11.12 -13.13 -26.83
CA TYR A 128 -11.11 -13.47 -25.40
C TYR A 128 -11.55 -12.31 -24.50
N ILE A 129 -11.32 -11.06 -24.92
CA ILE A 129 -11.74 -9.85 -24.19
C ILE A 129 -13.21 -9.47 -24.52
N GLY A 130 -13.86 -10.16 -25.46
CA GLY A 130 -15.27 -9.92 -25.83
C GLY A 130 -15.49 -8.68 -26.71
N LEU A 131 -14.43 -8.07 -27.23
CA LEU A 131 -14.47 -6.90 -28.12
C LEU A 131 -14.55 -7.30 -29.61
N SER A 132 -15.28 -8.38 -29.90
CA SER A 132 -15.53 -8.78 -31.28
C SER A 132 -16.30 -7.68 -32.02
N LYS A 133 -15.82 -7.33 -33.22
CA LYS A 133 -16.41 -6.36 -34.16
C LYS A 133 -17.95 -6.46 -34.15
N SER A 134 -18.61 -5.36 -33.79
CA SER A 134 -20.07 -5.24 -33.92
C SER A 134 -20.46 -5.36 -35.38
N ASN A 135 -20.96 -6.53 -35.79
CA ASN A 135 -21.74 -6.64 -37.01
C ASN A 135 -23.09 -5.98 -36.75
N GLY A 136 -23.31 -4.80 -37.33
CA GLY A 136 -24.57 -4.07 -37.16
C GLY A 136 -24.86 -3.06 -38.25
N VAL A 137 -25.45 -3.57 -39.36
CA VAL A 137 -26.56 -2.99 -40.18
C VAL A 137 -26.26 -1.64 -40.88
N THR A 138 -26.48 -1.42 -42.20
CA THR A 138 -27.80 -1.43 -42.87
C THR A 138 -27.68 -1.20 -44.39
N THR A 139 -28.48 -1.95 -45.15
CA THR A 139 -29.17 -1.65 -46.43
C THR A 139 -28.42 -1.39 -47.74
N ALA A 140 -28.62 -2.36 -48.63
CA ALA A 140 -28.92 -2.20 -50.05
C ALA A 140 -29.64 -0.88 -50.41
N PHE A 141 -29.08 -0.18 -51.40
CA PHE A 141 -29.77 0.81 -52.21
C PHE A 141 -30.40 0.05 -53.39
N ALA A 142 -31.73 -0.07 -53.40
CA ALA A 142 -32.58 -0.29 -54.57
C ALA A 142 -33.99 0.21 -54.21
#